data_AF-E6SAZ4-F1
#
_entry.id   AF-E6SAZ4-F1
#
_cell.length_a   1.000
_cell.length_b   1.000
_cell.length_c   1.000
_cell.angle_alpha   90.00
_cell.angle_beta   90.00
_cell.angle_gamma   90.00
#
_symmetry.space_group_name_H-M   'P 1'
#
loop_
_entity.id
_entity.type
_entity.pdbx_description
1 polymer ?
#
loop_
_entity_poly.entity_id
_entity_poly.type
_entity_poly.pdbx_seq_one_letter_code
_entity_poly.pdbx_strand_id
1 'polypeptide(L)'
;MAADAERAPDPPLVPSWSPFERGPFMFGRCDLCGFETPARRASYSVEMDMTSHAVLCHSTPPAVADIEVTGSESEPATLDR
;
A
#
# COMPACT_ATOMS: atom_id res chain seq x y z
N MET A 1 0.81 6.76 46.27
CA MET A 1 -0.01 6.21 45.17
C MET A 1 0.35 7.06 43.95
N ALA A 2 1.46 6.78 43.26
CA ALA A 2 1.66 5.81 42.17
C ALA A 2 1.10 6.33 40.81
N ALA A 3 2.04 6.89 40.03
CA ALA A 3 2.12 7.17 38.59
C ALA A 3 0.85 7.66 37.86
N ASP A 4 0.84 8.97 37.62
CA ASP A 4 0.26 9.59 36.43
C ASP A 4 0.92 8.97 35.20
N ALA A 5 0.29 7.94 34.63
CA ALA A 5 0.68 7.39 33.36
C ALA A 5 0.15 8.36 32.30
N GLU A 6 0.98 9.33 31.90
CA GLU A 6 0.80 10.10 30.67
C GLU A 6 0.58 9.11 29.52
N ARG A 7 -0.69 8.83 29.24
CA ARG A 7 -1.10 8.07 28.07
C ARG A 7 -0.79 8.96 26.89
N ALA A 8 0.38 8.76 26.29
CA ALA A 8 0.76 9.38 25.03
C ALA A 8 -0.46 9.34 24.09
N PRO A 9 -0.83 10.45 23.44
CA PRO A 9 -1.94 10.44 22.51
C PRO A 9 -1.65 9.38 21.46
N ASP A 10 -2.60 8.45 21.30
CA ASP A 10 -2.60 7.49 20.19
C ASP A 10 -2.33 8.30 18.92
N PRO A 11 -1.26 7.99 18.14
CA PRO A 11 -0.98 8.77 16.95
C PRO A 11 -2.23 8.70 16.08
N PRO A 12 -2.70 9.84 15.53
CA PRO A 12 -3.85 9.81 14.65
C PRO A 12 -3.59 8.73 13.60
N LEU A 13 -4.61 7.92 13.32
CA LEU A 13 -4.66 6.95 12.22
C LEU A 13 -4.53 7.71 10.88
N VAL A 14 -3.41 8.38 10.68
CA VAL A 14 -3.05 8.96 9.40
C VAL A 14 -2.73 7.78 8.51
N PRO A 15 -3.42 7.62 7.37
CA PRO A 15 -3.12 6.53 6.47
C PRO A 15 -1.64 6.64 6.09
N SER A 16 -0.91 5.55 6.35
CA SER A 16 0.49 5.44 6.01
C SER A 16 0.62 5.41 4.49
N TRP A 17 1.34 6.39 3.96
CA TRP A 17 1.74 6.42 2.57
C TRP A 17 3.19 6.86 2.47
N SER A 18 3.85 6.38 1.43
CA SER A 18 5.28 6.58 1.21
C SER A 18 5.52 7.36 -0.08
N PRO A 19 6.26 8.48 -0.06
CA PRO A 19 6.70 9.14 -1.28
C PRO A 19 7.82 8.34 -1.97
N PHE A 20 7.83 8.34 -3.29
CA PHE A 20 8.95 7.81 -4.08
C PHE A 20 9.13 8.59 -5.38
N GLU A 21 10.33 8.51 -5.96
CA GLU A 21 10.71 9.26 -7.16
C GLU A 21 10.95 8.32 -8.34
N ARG A 22 10.51 8.72 -9.53
CA ARG A 22 10.87 8.09 -10.81
C ARG A 22 11.32 9.19 -11.78
N GLY A 23 12.63 9.43 -11.84
CA GLY A 23 13.22 10.51 -12.63
C GLY A 23 12.92 11.89 -12.05
N PRO A 24 12.51 12.89 -12.86
CA PRO A 24 12.21 14.24 -12.38
C PRO A 24 10.79 14.37 -11.75
N PHE A 25 10.18 13.23 -11.39
CA PHE A 25 8.80 13.16 -10.92
C PHE A 25 8.72 12.45 -9.58
N MET A 26 7.83 12.95 -8.73
CA MET A 26 7.48 12.44 -7.43
C MET A 26 6.08 11.84 -7.46
N PHE A 27 5.92 10.77 -6.69
CA PHE A 27 4.72 9.96 -6.55
C PHE A 27 4.49 9.66 -5.07
N GLY A 28 3.24 9.43 -4.68
CA GLY A 28 2.88 8.88 -3.38
C GLY A 28 2.28 7.50 -3.56
N ARG A 29 2.63 6.54 -2.69
CA ARG A 29 2.02 5.22 -2.65
C ARG A 29 1.32 4.98 -1.32
N CYS A 30 0.05 4.63 -1.36
CA CYS A 30 -0.69 4.22 -0.16
C CYS A 30 -0.24 2.83 0.28
N ASP A 31 0.17 2.68 1.55
CA ASP A 31 0.63 1.39 2.07
C ASP A 31 -0.54 0.44 2.38
N LEU A 32 -1.77 0.96 2.45
CA LEU A 32 -2.98 0.18 2.74
C LEU A 32 -3.58 -0.46 1.50
N CYS A 33 -3.66 0.29 0.40
CA CYS A 33 -4.40 -0.12 -0.80
C CYS A 33 -3.51 -0.25 -2.05
N GLY A 34 -2.26 0.24 -1.98
CA GLY A 34 -1.35 0.26 -3.12
C GLY A 34 -1.61 1.35 -4.16
N PHE A 35 -2.55 2.27 -3.93
CA PHE A 35 -2.80 3.40 -4.83
C PHE A 35 -1.54 4.24 -5.02
N GLU A 36 -1.22 4.57 -6.27
CA GLU A 36 -0.14 5.49 -6.66
C GLU A 36 -0.72 6.79 -7.22
N THR A 37 -0.25 7.94 -6.74
CA THR A 37 -0.65 9.25 -7.29
C THR A 37 -0.13 9.41 -8.73
N PRO A 38 -0.74 10.28 -9.56
CA PRO A 38 -0.13 10.70 -10.82
C PRO A 38 1.22 11.39 -10.59
N ALA A 39 2.06 11.41 -11.63
CA ALA A 39 3.37 12.07 -11.60
C ALA A 39 3.23 13.57 -11.28
N ARG A 40 3.86 14.03 -10.20
CA ARG A 40 3.93 15.43 -9.81
C ARG A 40 5.38 15.90 -9.76
N ARG A 41 5.61 17.20 -9.95
CA ARG A 41 6.92 17.83 -9.74
C ARG A 41 7.07 18.45 -8.36
N ALA A 42 5.97 18.68 -7.66
CA ALA A 42 5.95 19.30 -6.34
C ALA A 42 5.45 18.29 -5.31
N SER A 43 6.21 18.12 -4.22
CA SER A 43 5.87 17.24 -3.09
C SER A 43 4.50 17.59 -2.50
N TYR A 44 4.20 18.88 -2.35
CA TYR A 44 2.91 19.36 -1.86
C TYR A 44 1.72 18.84 -2.68
N SER A 45 1.87 18.72 -4.01
CA SER A 45 0.80 18.17 -4.86
C SER A 45 0.61 16.67 -4.63
N VAL A 46 1.68 15.93 -4.32
CA VAL A 46 1.60 14.52 -3.93
C VAL A 46 0.91 14.38 -2.57
N GLU A 47 1.30 15.19 -1.60
CA GLU A 47 0.72 15.22 -0.25
C GLU A 47 -0.79 15.52 -0.29
N MET A 48 -1.20 16.48 -1.13
CA MET A 48 -2.62 16.83 -1.30
C MET A 48 -3.43 15.70 -1.96
N ASP A 49 -2.85 15.03 -2.95
CA ASP A 49 -3.47 13.88 -3.64
C ASP A 49 -3.66 12.71 -2.67
N MET A 50 -2.62 12.39 -1.88
CA MET A 50 -2.66 11.37 -0.84
C MET A 50 -3.61 11.71 0.31
N THR A 51 -3.69 12.98 0.70
CA THR A 51 -4.68 13.45 1.69
C THR A 51 -6.11 13.33 1.17
N SER A 52 -6.33 13.59 -0.12
CA SER A 52 -7.65 13.41 -0.74
C SER A 52 -8.02 11.92 -0.83
N HIS A 53 -7.05 11.08 -1.18
CA HIS A 53 -7.19 9.63 -1.18
C HIS A 53 -7.52 9.09 0.23
N ALA A 54 -6.85 9.58 1.26
CA ALA A 54 -7.04 9.19 2.66
C ALA A 54 -8.51 9.22 3.10
N VAL A 55 -9.26 10.24 2.65
CA VAL A 55 -10.70 10.41 2.97
C VAL A 55 -11.56 9.28 2.39
N LEU A 56 -11.16 8.74 1.23
CA LEU A 56 -11.90 7.73 0.46
C LEU A 56 -11.31 6.33 0.57
N CYS A 57 -10.17 6.17 1.25
CA CYS A 57 -9.46 4.91 1.36
C CYS A 57 -10.18 3.98 2.33
N HIS A 58 -10.98 3.05 1.80
CA HIS A 58 -11.76 2.08 2.57
C HIS A 58 -11.09 0.69 2.68
N SER A 59 -9.77 0.62 2.56
CA SER A 59 -9.08 -0.66 2.38
C SER A 59 -9.01 -1.50 3.65
N THR A 60 -9.81 -2.56 3.68
CA THR A 60 -9.62 -3.80 4.44
C THR A 60 -8.17 -4.29 4.28
N PRO A 61 -7.50 -4.78 5.35
CA PRO A 61 -6.11 -5.24 5.30
C PRO A 61 -5.90 -6.30 4.21
N PRO A 62 -4.66 -6.44 3.68
CA PRO A 62 -4.37 -7.42 2.64
C PRO A 62 -4.80 -8.79 3.13
N ALA A 63 -5.72 -9.42 2.39
CA ALA A 63 -5.96 -10.84 2.52
C ALA A 63 -4.63 -11.53 2.21
N VAL A 64 -3.93 -11.97 3.26
CA VAL A 64 -3.01 -13.11 3.16
C VAL A 64 -3.87 -14.33 2.81
N ALA A 65 -4.26 -14.42 1.55
CA ALA A 65 -4.75 -15.67 0.99
C ALA A 65 -3.52 -16.36 0.41
N ASP A 66 -2.99 -17.29 1.19
CA ASP A 66 -2.12 -18.38 0.76
C ASP A 66 -2.34 -18.72 -0.72
N ILE A 67 -1.39 -18.30 -1.55
CA ILE A 67 -1.13 -18.96 -2.81
C ILE A 67 -0.38 -20.26 -2.50
N GLU A 68 -1.10 -21.29 -2.08
CA GLU A 68 -0.65 -22.66 -2.35
C GLU A 68 -0.87 -22.94 -3.83
N VAL A 69 0.00 -22.37 -4.69
CA VAL A 69 0.20 -22.90 -6.03
C VAL A 69 0.92 -24.23 -5.85
N THR A 70 0.17 -25.26 -5.49
CA THR A 70 0.67 -26.63 -5.55
C THR A 70 0.95 -26.91 -7.02
N GLY A 71 2.23 -26.99 -7.35
CA GLY A 71 2.65 -27.57 -8.62
C GLY A 71 2.07 -28.97 -8.72
N SER A 72 1.32 -29.22 -9.78
CA SER A 72 1.19 -30.56 -10.35
C SER A 72 1.52 -30.43 -11.83
N GLU A 73 2.82 -30.44 -12.06
CA GLU A 73 3.43 -30.99 -13.26
C GLU A 73 2.83 -32.38 -13.54
N SER A 74 2.28 -32.58 -14.75
CA SER A 74 2.03 -33.90 -15.32
C SER A 74 2.15 -33.79 -16.84
N GLU A 75 3.24 -34.40 -17.29
CA GLU A 75 3.94 -34.51 -18.59
C GLU A 75 3.17 -34.44 -19.94
N PRO A 76 3.90 -34.15 -21.05
CA PRO A 76 3.35 -34.10 -22.40
C PRO A 76 3.25 -35.49 -23.03
N ALA A 77 2.03 -35.94 -23.36
CA ALA A 77 1.84 -37.07 -24.26
C ALA A 77 2.02 -36.61 -25.71
N THR A 78 3.18 -36.89 -26.28
CA THR A 78 3.40 -36.93 -27.72
C THR A 78 2.41 -37.90 -28.35
N LEU A 79 1.59 -37.45 -29.31
CA LEU A 79 1.01 -38.36 -30.30
C LEU A 79 0.98 -37.72 -31.68
N ASP A 80 1.91 -38.21 -32.48
CA ASP A 80 2.05 -38.11 -33.93
C ASP A 80 0.80 -38.67 -34.65
N ARG A 81 0.13 -37.85 -35.48
CA ARG A 81 -0.43 -38.30 -36.77
C ARG A 81 -0.88 -37.17 -37.69
#